data_AF-A0A1S9CW38-F1
#
_entry.id   AF-A0A1S9CW38-F1
#
_cell.length_a   1.000
_cell.length_b   1.000
_cell.length_c   1.000
_cell.angle_alpha   90.00
_cell.angle_beta   90.00
_cell.angle_gamma   90.00
#
_symmetry.space_group_name_H-M   'P 1'
#
loop_
_entity.id
_entity.type
_entity.pdbx_description
1 polymer ?
#
loop_
_entity_poly.entity_id
_entity_poly.type
_entity_poly.pdbx_seq_one_letter_code
_entity_poly.pdbx_strand_id
1 'polypeptide(L)'
;MILAWILNAWLSLLPCAFAADVQEDPFAAALELLKDASFIKKAEAVEKLQSLNDPRTLPTLRALLQDELHYRASDRRLFIAQPRGEAFELSDVLSGEVEHADGKDKLKKVIINNQLRLTLRGAIARLSLFHDDTAVRLKAVHEITSDLDESSRALLHIALAKESDTGVREAMQTGLTLMELDSPDPGTRLTAIESLKSSLNPAVRNRLTALLHAQAQDRQMHTAAQRALSAIEFQLQIHGLIETIFFGLSLGSVLVLAAIGLAITFGVMGVINMAHGELIMLGAYTTYVIQQLMPAHLNLSLFVAIPAAFLVAGLVGIAIERSIIRFLYGRPLETLLATFGIDRSPRPLG
;
A
#
# COMPACT_ATOMS: atom_id res chain seq x y z
N MET A 1 58.89 -46.08 -32.62
CA MET A 1 58.16 -46.60 -31.46
C MET A 1 58.03 -45.56 -30.32
N ILE A 2 57.90 -44.26 -30.64
CA ILE A 2 57.72 -43.17 -29.65
C ILE A 2 56.59 -42.19 -30.06
N LEU A 3 56.14 -42.21 -31.34
CA LEU A 3 55.05 -41.33 -31.81
C LEU A 3 53.62 -41.84 -31.52
N ALA A 4 53.43 -43.06 -31.03
CA ALA A 4 52.09 -43.63 -30.77
C ALA A 4 51.55 -43.34 -29.35
N TRP A 5 52.36 -42.74 -28.47
CA TRP A 5 51.98 -42.52 -27.06
C TRP A 5 51.47 -41.11 -26.75
N ILE A 6 51.61 -40.15 -27.67
CA ILE A 6 51.16 -38.76 -27.44
C ILE A 6 49.69 -38.55 -27.89
N LEU A 7 49.14 -39.44 -28.73
CA LEU A 7 47.77 -39.30 -29.22
C LEU A 7 46.68 -39.88 -28.29
N ASN A 8 47.07 -40.62 -27.24
CA ASN A 8 46.13 -41.30 -26.33
C ASN A 8 45.95 -40.61 -24.97
N ALA A 9 46.51 -39.41 -24.77
CA ALA A 9 46.34 -38.64 -23.53
C ALA A 9 45.31 -37.50 -23.66
N TRP A 10 44.66 -37.35 -24.82
CA TRP A 10 43.69 -36.28 -25.12
C TRP A 10 42.24 -36.79 -25.26
N LEU A 11 41.95 -38.00 -24.77
CA LEU A 11 40.61 -38.62 -24.86
C LEU A 11 40.03 -39.00 -23.49
N SER A 12 40.37 -38.27 -22.44
CA SER A 12 39.82 -38.45 -21.08
C SER A 12 39.32 -37.17 -20.41
N LEU A 13 39.25 -36.06 -21.14
CA LEU A 13 38.48 -34.87 -20.74
C LEU A 13 37.13 -34.86 -21.47
N LEU A 14 36.34 -35.90 -21.25
CA LEU A 14 34.89 -35.77 -21.37
C LEU A 14 34.47 -34.81 -20.26
N PRO A 15 33.90 -33.64 -20.56
CA PRO A 15 33.18 -32.92 -19.53
C PRO A 15 32.05 -33.85 -19.09
N CYS A 16 32.12 -34.36 -17.86
CA CYS A 16 30.92 -34.79 -17.17
C CYS A 16 29.97 -33.59 -17.26
N ALA A 17 28.98 -33.71 -18.14
CA ALA A 17 27.82 -32.86 -18.07
C ALA A 17 27.31 -33.06 -16.64
N PHE A 18 27.51 -32.05 -15.79
CA PHE A 18 26.63 -31.86 -14.67
C PHE A 18 25.24 -31.77 -15.30
N ALA A 19 24.52 -32.88 -15.30
CA ALA A 19 23.08 -32.82 -15.24
C ALA A 19 22.82 -32.03 -13.96
N ALA A 20 22.66 -30.71 -14.11
CA ALA A 20 21.97 -29.94 -13.11
C ALA A 20 20.62 -30.63 -13.00
N ASP A 21 20.39 -31.34 -11.89
CA ASP A 21 19.04 -31.66 -11.48
C ASP A 21 18.30 -30.33 -11.55
N VAL A 22 17.40 -30.21 -12.53
CA VAL A 22 16.43 -29.12 -12.57
C VAL A 22 15.53 -29.40 -11.38
N GLN A 23 15.95 -28.93 -10.22
CA GLN A 23 15.18 -29.05 -9.00
C GLN A 23 13.94 -28.18 -9.24
N GLU A 24 12.83 -28.85 -9.58
CA GLU A 24 11.55 -28.20 -9.83
C GLU A 24 11.28 -27.23 -8.69
N ASP A 25 11.10 -25.94 -9.01
CA ASP A 25 10.76 -24.92 -8.02
C ASP A 25 9.52 -25.42 -7.25
N PRO A 26 9.63 -25.75 -5.94
CA PRO A 26 8.54 -26.33 -5.18
C PRO A 26 7.30 -25.41 -5.17
N PHE A 27 7.53 -24.10 -5.27
CA PHE A 27 6.47 -23.11 -5.39
C PHE A 27 5.76 -23.24 -6.75
N ALA A 28 6.52 -23.33 -7.85
CA ALA A 28 5.96 -23.56 -9.18
C ALA A 28 5.17 -24.87 -9.27
N ALA A 29 5.66 -25.95 -8.65
CA ALA A 29 4.95 -27.22 -8.58
C ALA A 29 3.60 -27.09 -7.85
N ALA A 30 3.53 -26.32 -6.77
CA ALA A 30 2.29 -26.05 -6.06
C ALA A 30 1.32 -25.19 -6.90
N LEU A 31 1.83 -24.22 -7.68
CA LEU A 31 1.01 -23.40 -8.56
C LEU A 31 0.35 -24.19 -9.70
N GLU A 32 0.98 -25.27 -10.19
CA GLU A 32 0.36 -26.15 -11.19
C GLU A 32 -0.95 -26.76 -10.68
N LEU A 33 -1.01 -27.12 -9.40
CA LEU A 33 -2.21 -27.68 -8.77
C LEU A 33 -3.36 -26.67 -8.68
N LEU A 34 -3.07 -25.36 -8.60
CA LEU A 34 -4.09 -24.31 -8.61
C LEU A 34 -4.83 -24.20 -9.95
N LYS A 35 -4.21 -24.64 -11.05
CA LYS A 35 -4.79 -24.62 -12.40
C LYS A 35 -5.70 -25.81 -12.69
N ASP A 36 -5.73 -26.82 -11.82
CA ASP A 36 -6.58 -28.00 -11.98
C ASP A 36 -8.08 -27.65 -11.81
N ALA A 37 -8.97 -28.47 -12.36
CA ALA A 37 -10.41 -28.30 -12.17
C ALA A 37 -10.87 -28.77 -10.77
N SER A 38 -10.14 -29.69 -10.15
CA SER A 38 -10.46 -30.27 -8.84
C SER A 38 -10.14 -29.33 -7.68
N PHE A 39 -11.17 -29.00 -6.89
CA PHE A 39 -11.00 -28.20 -5.67
C PHE A 39 -10.15 -28.90 -4.60
N ILE A 40 -10.08 -30.23 -4.62
CA ILE A 40 -9.24 -31.00 -3.69
C ILE A 40 -7.76 -30.75 -3.97
N LYS A 41 -7.36 -30.80 -5.25
CA LYS A 41 -5.98 -30.50 -5.66
C LYS A 41 -5.61 -29.04 -5.37
N LYS A 42 -6.56 -28.11 -5.53
CA LYS A 42 -6.35 -26.72 -5.14
C LYS A 42 -6.16 -26.56 -3.63
N ALA A 43 -6.89 -27.30 -2.80
CA ALA A 43 -6.69 -27.29 -1.36
C ALA A 43 -5.29 -27.84 -0.99
N GLU A 44 -4.86 -28.94 -1.63
CA GLU A 44 -3.50 -29.47 -1.49
C GLU A 44 -2.43 -28.43 -1.89
N ALA A 45 -2.70 -27.65 -2.95
CA ALA A 45 -1.83 -26.55 -3.36
C ALA A 45 -1.69 -25.51 -2.25
N VAL A 46 -2.78 -25.12 -1.59
CA VAL A 46 -2.75 -24.16 -0.48
C VAL A 46 -1.91 -24.70 0.67
N GLU A 47 -2.10 -25.95 1.06
CA GLU A 47 -1.32 -26.59 2.13
C GLU A 47 0.19 -26.64 1.80
N LYS A 48 0.53 -26.98 0.55
CA LYS A 48 1.93 -26.95 0.07
C LYS A 48 2.49 -25.54 0.11
N LEU A 49 1.78 -24.54 -0.41
CA LEU A 49 2.24 -23.16 -0.41
C LEU A 49 2.49 -22.63 1.00
N GLN A 50 1.69 -23.04 1.99
CA GLN A 50 1.88 -22.67 3.39
C GLN A 50 3.16 -23.26 4.00
N SER A 51 3.59 -24.46 3.59
CA SER A 51 4.78 -25.11 4.16
C SER A 51 6.09 -24.59 3.58
N LEU A 52 6.06 -23.93 2.41
CA LEU A 52 7.25 -23.45 1.69
C LEU A 52 7.85 -22.17 2.28
N ASN A 53 7.14 -21.45 3.15
CA ASN A 53 7.56 -20.16 3.71
C ASN A 53 8.07 -19.16 2.65
N ASP A 54 7.48 -19.17 1.46
CA ASP A 54 7.87 -18.32 0.34
C ASP A 54 7.15 -16.96 0.44
N PRO A 55 7.86 -15.82 0.28
CA PRO A 55 7.25 -14.48 0.34
C PRO A 55 6.15 -14.27 -0.72
N ARG A 56 6.18 -15.02 -1.84
CA ARG A 56 5.16 -14.99 -2.90
C ARG A 56 3.88 -15.71 -2.50
N THR A 57 3.88 -16.56 -1.47
CA THR A 57 2.71 -17.32 -1.04
C THR A 57 1.57 -16.41 -0.62
N LEU A 58 1.82 -15.45 0.26
CA LEU A 58 0.75 -14.64 0.85
C LEU A 58 0.03 -13.76 -0.21
N PRO A 59 0.73 -13.03 -1.10
CA PRO A 59 0.10 -12.34 -2.22
C PRO A 59 -0.70 -13.27 -3.14
N THR A 60 -0.18 -14.46 -3.43
CA THR A 60 -0.84 -15.44 -4.31
C THR A 60 -2.16 -15.95 -3.71
N LEU A 61 -2.15 -16.33 -2.43
CA LEU A 61 -3.35 -16.80 -1.74
C LEU A 61 -4.40 -15.69 -1.62
N ARG A 62 -3.97 -14.44 -1.35
CA ARG A 62 -4.87 -13.27 -1.33
C ARG A 62 -5.51 -13.03 -2.69
N ALA A 63 -4.71 -13.01 -3.77
CA ALA A 63 -5.22 -12.85 -5.12
C ALA A 63 -6.23 -13.97 -5.49
N LEU A 64 -5.97 -15.21 -5.05
CA LEU A 64 -6.90 -16.30 -5.24
C LEU A 64 -8.22 -16.10 -4.47
N LEU A 65 -8.15 -15.68 -3.21
CA LEU A 65 -9.33 -15.41 -2.39
C LEU A 65 -10.15 -14.23 -2.92
N GLN A 66 -9.47 -13.19 -3.44
CA GLN A 66 -10.05 -11.98 -4.02
C GLN A 66 -10.50 -12.16 -5.47
N ASP A 67 -10.48 -13.38 -5.99
CA ASP A 67 -10.92 -13.70 -7.35
C ASP A 67 -10.08 -13.00 -8.46
N GLU A 68 -8.87 -12.55 -8.13
CA GLU A 68 -7.91 -11.83 -9.00
C GLU A 68 -6.87 -12.75 -9.66
N LEU A 69 -6.83 -14.02 -9.29
CA LEU A 69 -5.90 -14.98 -9.88
C LEU A 69 -6.45 -15.53 -11.21
N HIS A 70 -5.70 -15.31 -12.29
CA HIS A 70 -6.03 -15.78 -13.63
C HIS A 70 -4.87 -16.55 -14.26
N TYR A 71 -5.15 -17.44 -15.20
CA TYR A 71 -4.14 -18.06 -16.04
C TYR A 71 -4.40 -17.76 -17.52
N ARG A 72 -3.31 -17.58 -18.27
CA ARG A 72 -3.38 -17.38 -19.72
C ARG A 72 -3.43 -18.73 -20.43
N ALA A 73 -4.37 -18.89 -21.36
CA ALA A 73 -4.61 -20.20 -21.99
C ALA A 73 -3.48 -20.68 -22.91
N SER A 74 -2.67 -19.77 -23.46
CA SER A 74 -1.59 -20.08 -24.42
C SER A 74 -0.35 -20.70 -23.77
N ASP A 75 0.08 -20.19 -22.62
CA ASP A 75 1.32 -20.57 -21.93
C ASP A 75 1.08 -21.14 -20.53
N ARG A 76 -0.17 -21.17 -20.06
CA ARG A 76 -0.58 -21.60 -18.72
C ARG A 76 0.10 -20.84 -17.58
N ARG A 77 0.64 -19.63 -17.83
CA ARG A 77 1.21 -18.75 -16.80
C ARG A 77 0.10 -18.17 -15.93
N LEU A 78 0.38 -18.01 -14.63
CA LEU A 78 -0.54 -17.44 -13.64
C LEU A 78 -0.20 -15.96 -13.44
N PHE A 79 -1.24 -15.14 -13.44
CA PHE A 79 -1.17 -13.70 -13.28
C PHE A 79 -2.14 -13.24 -12.20
N ILE A 80 -1.70 -12.27 -11.39
CA ILE A 80 -2.54 -11.46 -10.53
C ILE A 80 -3.00 -10.27 -11.38
N ALA A 81 -4.30 -10.15 -11.61
CA ALA A 81 -4.86 -9.12 -12.49
C ALA A 81 -5.53 -8.01 -11.68
N GLN A 82 -4.85 -6.87 -11.55
CA GLN A 82 -5.35 -5.70 -10.81
C GLN A 82 -5.87 -4.61 -11.78
N PRO A 83 -7.03 -3.99 -11.49
CA PRO A 83 -7.57 -2.94 -12.35
C PRO A 83 -6.73 -1.66 -12.25
N ARG A 84 -6.44 -1.03 -13.40
CA ARG A 84 -5.72 0.25 -13.51
C ARG A 84 -6.38 1.14 -14.56
N GLY A 85 -7.40 1.89 -14.13
CA GLY A 85 -8.23 2.70 -15.04
C GLY A 85 -9.10 1.80 -15.92
N GLU A 86 -8.98 1.94 -17.25
CA GLU A 86 -9.65 1.08 -18.24
C GLU A 86 -8.87 -0.20 -18.57
N ALA A 87 -7.59 -0.29 -18.17
CA ALA A 87 -6.72 -1.43 -18.41
C ALA A 87 -6.51 -2.29 -17.15
N PHE A 88 -5.85 -3.44 -17.33
CA PHE A 88 -5.41 -4.32 -16.26
C PHE A 88 -3.89 -4.38 -16.20
N GLU A 89 -3.37 -4.36 -14.98
CA GLU A 89 -1.99 -4.70 -14.67
C GLU A 89 -1.92 -6.19 -14.32
N LEU A 90 -1.13 -6.93 -15.09
CA LEU A 90 -0.95 -8.37 -14.96
C LEU A 90 0.43 -8.62 -14.37
N SER A 91 0.50 -9.01 -13.10
CA SER A 91 1.76 -9.43 -12.48
C SER A 91 1.88 -10.95 -12.52
N ASP A 92 2.93 -11.47 -13.15
CA ASP A 92 3.22 -12.89 -13.17
C ASP A 92 3.60 -13.40 -11.78
N VAL A 93 2.96 -14.48 -11.33
CA VAL A 93 3.09 -14.99 -9.95
C VAL A 93 4.47 -15.58 -9.66
N LEU A 94 5.17 -16.10 -10.68
CA LEU A 94 6.47 -16.76 -10.52
C LEU A 94 7.62 -15.75 -10.59
N SER A 95 7.60 -14.92 -11.62
CA SER A 95 8.68 -14.00 -11.99
C SER A 95 8.49 -12.59 -11.43
N GLY A 96 7.26 -12.19 -11.09
CA GLY A 96 6.94 -10.82 -10.69
C GLY A 96 6.91 -9.82 -11.84
N GLU A 97 7.14 -10.24 -13.08
CA GLU A 97 7.08 -9.38 -14.26
C GLU A 97 5.68 -8.79 -14.44
N VAL A 98 5.62 -7.50 -14.76
CA VAL A 98 4.36 -6.77 -14.94
C VAL A 98 4.12 -6.53 -16.43
N GLU A 99 2.94 -6.94 -16.89
CA GLU A 99 2.44 -6.70 -18.23
C GLU A 99 1.15 -5.85 -18.18
N HIS A 100 0.93 -5.01 -19.18
CA HIS A 100 -0.32 -4.26 -19.31
C HIS A 100 -1.24 -4.91 -20.35
N ALA A 101 -2.51 -5.04 -20.03
CA ALA A 101 -3.51 -5.59 -20.93
C ALA A 101 -4.77 -4.72 -20.95
N ASP A 102 -5.27 -4.40 -22.15
CA ASP A 102 -6.50 -3.63 -22.34
C ASP A 102 -7.77 -4.38 -21.91
N GLY A 103 -7.66 -5.66 -21.55
CA GLY A 103 -8.78 -6.50 -21.12
C GLY A 103 -8.36 -7.88 -20.63
N LYS A 104 -9.33 -8.63 -20.08
CA LYS A 104 -9.13 -10.01 -19.58
C LYS A 104 -9.43 -11.10 -20.61
N ASP A 105 -9.60 -10.76 -21.89
CA ASP A 105 -10.17 -11.66 -22.91
C ASP A 105 -9.37 -12.97 -23.12
N LYS A 106 -8.06 -12.94 -22.87
CA LYS A 106 -7.17 -14.10 -22.99
C LYS A 106 -6.90 -14.82 -21.65
N LEU A 107 -7.51 -14.35 -20.57
CA LEU A 107 -7.28 -14.80 -19.20
C LEU A 107 -8.46 -15.60 -18.68
N LYS A 108 -8.20 -16.82 -18.23
CA LYS A 108 -9.17 -17.68 -17.55
C LYS A 108 -9.02 -17.53 -16.05
N LYS A 109 -10.12 -17.24 -15.36
CA LYS A 109 -10.14 -17.10 -13.90
C LYS A 109 -9.93 -18.44 -13.20
N VAL A 110 -9.15 -18.45 -12.12
CA VAL A 110 -9.05 -19.60 -11.23
C VAL A 110 -10.28 -19.63 -10.31
N ILE A 111 -11.20 -20.56 -10.56
CA ILE A 111 -12.47 -20.67 -9.81
C ILE A 111 -12.25 -21.38 -8.47
N ILE A 112 -12.88 -20.88 -7.40
CA ILE A 112 -12.87 -21.48 -6.06
C ILE A 112 -14.29 -21.65 -5.49
N ASN A 113 -14.52 -22.71 -4.72
CA ASN A 113 -15.80 -22.98 -4.03
C ASN A 113 -15.78 -22.43 -2.59
N ASN A 114 -16.92 -22.53 -1.87
CA ASN A 114 -17.03 -22.00 -0.51
C ASN A 114 -16.06 -22.69 0.48
N GLN A 115 -15.87 -24.01 0.34
CA GLN A 115 -14.95 -24.75 1.20
C GLN A 115 -13.50 -24.28 1.02
N LEU A 116 -13.04 -24.13 -0.23
CA LEU A 116 -11.70 -23.63 -0.51
C LEU A 116 -11.52 -22.17 -0.07
N ARG A 117 -12.56 -21.34 -0.15
CA ARG A 117 -12.54 -19.98 0.42
C ARG A 117 -12.29 -20.00 1.93
N LEU A 118 -12.92 -20.92 2.67
CA LEU A 118 -12.68 -21.08 4.11
C LEU A 118 -11.24 -21.53 4.40
N THR A 119 -10.73 -22.53 3.66
CA THR A 119 -9.34 -22.98 3.76
C THR A 119 -8.35 -21.84 3.49
N LEU A 120 -8.60 -21.05 2.44
CA LEU A 120 -7.78 -19.88 2.08
C LEU A 120 -7.80 -18.81 3.17
N ARG A 121 -8.97 -18.48 3.74
CA ARG A 121 -9.06 -17.50 4.83
C ARG A 121 -8.24 -17.95 6.04
N GLY A 122 -8.37 -19.20 6.48
CA GLY A 122 -7.58 -19.75 7.58
C GLY A 122 -6.08 -19.74 7.28
N ALA A 123 -5.70 -20.09 6.06
CA ALA A 123 -4.31 -20.08 5.62
C ALA A 123 -3.69 -18.68 5.61
N ILE A 124 -4.40 -17.71 5.01
CA ILE A 124 -3.99 -16.30 4.94
C ILE A 124 -3.92 -15.70 6.34
N ALA A 125 -4.92 -15.94 7.19
CA ALA A 125 -4.95 -15.47 8.57
C ALA A 125 -3.72 -15.97 9.34
N ARG A 126 -3.42 -17.28 9.27
CA ARG A 126 -2.25 -17.86 9.93
C ARG A 126 -0.95 -17.26 9.40
N LEU A 127 -0.75 -17.24 8.08
CA LEU A 127 0.47 -16.68 7.49
C LEU A 127 0.66 -15.20 7.83
N SER A 128 -0.43 -14.43 7.85
CA SER A 128 -0.35 -13.00 8.13
C SER A 128 -0.12 -12.70 9.62
N LEU A 129 -0.72 -13.49 10.53
CA LEU A 129 -0.55 -13.33 11.98
C LEU A 129 0.85 -13.69 12.48
N PHE A 130 1.56 -14.58 11.78
CA PHE A 130 2.94 -14.98 12.13
C PHE A 130 3.99 -14.39 11.18
N HIS A 131 3.63 -13.33 10.45
CA HIS A 131 4.54 -12.65 9.52
C HIS A 131 5.59 -11.81 10.27
N ASP A 132 6.80 -11.68 9.73
CA ASP A 132 7.91 -10.95 10.38
C ASP A 132 7.62 -9.44 10.51
N ASP A 133 6.97 -8.86 9.50
CA ASP A 133 6.54 -7.46 9.50
C ASP A 133 5.34 -7.21 10.42
N THR A 134 5.53 -6.34 11.42
CA THR A 134 4.52 -5.88 12.38
C THR A 134 3.30 -5.27 11.70
N ALA A 135 3.47 -4.52 10.61
CA ALA A 135 2.36 -3.89 9.90
C ALA A 135 1.43 -4.94 9.27
N VAL A 136 2.00 -6.02 8.73
CA VAL A 136 1.24 -7.15 8.17
C VAL A 136 0.48 -7.89 9.27
N ARG A 137 1.11 -8.14 10.42
CA ARG A 137 0.43 -8.77 11.57
C ARG A 137 -0.71 -7.91 12.08
N LEU A 138 -0.49 -6.61 12.27
CA LEU A 138 -1.52 -5.67 12.73
C LEU A 138 -2.72 -5.64 11.77
N LYS A 139 -2.47 -5.58 10.46
CA LYS A 139 -3.53 -5.62 9.45
C LYS A 139 -4.32 -6.92 9.50
N ALA A 140 -3.63 -8.05 9.67
CA ALA A 140 -4.26 -9.37 9.78
C ALA A 140 -5.24 -9.43 10.96
N VAL A 141 -4.83 -8.89 12.12
CA VAL A 141 -5.70 -8.85 13.31
C VAL A 141 -6.97 -8.05 13.03
N HIS A 142 -6.88 -6.89 12.38
CA HIS A 142 -8.05 -6.08 12.04
C HIS A 142 -9.00 -6.79 11.05
N GLU A 143 -8.45 -7.49 10.05
CA GLU A 143 -9.23 -8.27 9.10
C GLU A 143 -9.98 -9.42 9.81
N ILE A 144 -9.29 -10.17 10.67
CA ILE A 144 -9.88 -11.26 11.47
C ILE A 144 -10.94 -10.71 12.43
N THR A 145 -10.70 -9.55 13.04
CA THR A 145 -11.64 -8.92 13.97
C THR A 145 -12.95 -8.49 13.30
N SER A 146 -12.96 -8.37 11.97
CA SER A 146 -14.17 -8.04 11.21
C SER A 146 -15.09 -9.25 10.99
N ASP A 147 -14.57 -10.48 11.05
CA ASP A 147 -15.30 -11.73 10.83
C ASP A 147 -14.92 -12.75 11.92
N LEU A 148 -15.39 -12.48 13.14
CA LEU A 148 -15.02 -13.23 14.35
C LEU A 148 -15.78 -14.56 14.45
N ASP A 149 -15.06 -15.68 14.45
CA ASP A 149 -15.58 -17.02 14.69
C ASP A 149 -14.72 -17.83 15.67
N GLU A 150 -15.16 -19.03 16.06
CA GLU A 150 -14.43 -19.86 17.03
C GLU A 150 -13.01 -20.24 16.53
N SER A 151 -12.84 -20.39 15.21
CA SER A 151 -11.54 -20.71 14.61
C SER A 151 -10.55 -19.55 14.76
N SER A 152 -11.04 -18.33 14.54
CA SER A 152 -10.32 -17.08 14.70
C SER A 152 -9.94 -16.83 16.16
N ARG A 153 -10.82 -17.18 17.11
CA ARG A 153 -10.52 -17.13 18.55
C ARG A 153 -9.29 -17.97 18.89
N ALA A 154 -9.30 -19.23 18.46
CA ALA A 154 -8.20 -20.16 18.73
C ALA A 154 -6.88 -19.66 18.11
N LEU A 155 -6.94 -19.16 16.87
CA LEU A 155 -5.78 -18.59 16.18
C LEU A 155 -5.22 -17.35 16.89
N LEU A 156 -6.09 -16.42 17.31
CA LEU A 156 -5.68 -15.21 18.03
C LEU A 156 -5.01 -15.55 19.37
N HIS A 157 -5.51 -16.53 20.13
CA HIS A 157 -4.84 -16.97 21.37
C HIS A 157 -3.45 -17.54 21.12
N ILE A 158 -3.29 -18.37 20.09
CA ILE A 158 -1.98 -18.95 19.74
C ILE A 158 -1.01 -17.85 19.29
N ALA A 159 -1.48 -16.87 18.51
CA ALA A 159 -0.67 -15.76 18.04
C ALA A 159 -0.29 -14.80 19.18
N LEU A 160 -1.23 -14.48 20.06
CA LEU A 160 -1.02 -13.62 21.22
C LEU A 160 0.09 -14.13 22.15
N ALA A 161 0.19 -15.45 22.33
CA ALA A 161 1.22 -16.08 23.15
C ALA A 161 2.64 -15.90 22.60
N LYS A 162 2.79 -15.62 21.29
CA LYS A 162 4.07 -15.42 20.62
C LYS A 162 4.33 -13.96 20.22
N GLU A 163 3.32 -13.10 20.29
CA GLU A 163 3.44 -11.71 19.85
C GLU A 163 4.29 -10.91 20.83
N SER A 164 5.23 -10.13 20.26
CA SER A 164 6.15 -9.28 21.02
C SER A 164 5.75 -7.82 20.97
N ASP A 165 5.19 -7.36 19.84
CA ASP A 165 4.78 -5.97 19.64
C ASP A 165 3.57 -5.60 20.51
N THR A 166 3.63 -4.44 21.16
CA THR A 166 2.56 -3.97 22.06
C THR A 166 1.29 -3.62 21.30
N GLY A 167 1.39 -2.95 20.16
CA GLY A 167 0.23 -2.53 19.36
C GLY A 167 -0.51 -3.72 18.76
N VAL A 168 0.23 -4.72 18.24
CA VAL A 168 -0.39 -5.95 17.74
C VAL A 168 -1.04 -6.74 18.87
N ARG A 169 -0.39 -6.83 20.05
CA ARG A 169 -0.94 -7.52 21.22
C ARG A 169 -2.25 -6.87 21.69
N GLU A 170 -2.31 -5.55 21.78
CA GLU A 170 -3.51 -4.79 22.12
C GLU A 170 -4.63 -5.00 21.08
N ALA A 171 -4.29 -5.03 19.80
CA ALA A 171 -5.26 -5.32 18.74
C ALA A 171 -5.83 -6.75 18.86
N MET A 172 -4.98 -7.75 19.14
CA MET A 172 -5.43 -9.15 19.32
C MET A 172 -6.34 -9.28 20.55
N GLN A 173 -5.98 -8.62 21.66
CA GLN A 173 -6.82 -8.57 22.86
C GLN A 173 -8.17 -7.90 22.56
N THR A 174 -8.17 -6.78 21.82
CA THR A 174 -9.41 -6.13 21.38
C THR A 174 -10.32 -7.10 20.62
N GLY A 175 -9.76 -7.89 19.68
CA GLY A 175 -10.52 -8.89 18.94
C GLY A 175 -11.12 -9.98 19.84
N LEU A 176 -10.37 -10.45 20.84
CA LEU A 176 -10.86 -11.43 21.83
C LEU A 176 -11.95 -10.83 22.73
N THR A 177 -11.76 -9.62 23.23
CA THR A 177 -12.76 -8.91 24.05
C THR A 177 -14.04 -8.62 23.28
N LEU A 178 -13.97 -8.39 21.95
CA LEU A 178 -15.18 -8.26 21.13
C LEU A 178 -16.03 -9.53 21.14
N MET A 179 -15.42 -10.71 21.23
CA MET A 179 -16.14 -11.97 21.33
C MET A 179 -16.81 -12.16 22.69
N GLU A 180 -16.30 -11.53 23.75
CA GLU A 180 -16.88 -11.56 25.09
C GLU A 180 -18.20 -10.79 25.17
N LEU A 181 -18.48 -9.89 24.21
CA LEU A 181 -19.76 -9.21 24.09
C LEU A 181 -20.93 -10.16 23.81
N ASP A 182 -20.64 -11.36 23.30
CA ASP A 182 -21.63 -12.42 23.06
C ASP A 182 -21.73 -13.43 24.21
N SER A 183 -21.00 -13.21 25.31
CA SER A 183 -21.03 -14.07 26.48
C SER A 183 -22.45 -14.15 27.07
N PRO A 184 -22.91 -15.33 27.53
CA PRO A 184 -24.19 -15.46 28.23
C PRO A 184 -24.21 -14.67 29.55
N ASP A 185 -23.05 -14.47 30.18
CA ASP A 185 -22.93 -13.74 31.45
C ASP A 185 -22.97 -12.21 31.25
N PRO A 186 -23.95 -11.48 31.85
CA PRO A 186 -24.01 -10.02 31.77
C PRO A 186 -22.78 -9.31 32.36
N GLY A 187 -22.15 -9.88 33.39
CA GLY A 187 -20.95 -9.30 34.01
C GLY A 187 -19.79 -9.20 33.02
N THR A 188 -19.51 -10.32 32.35
CA THR A 188 -18.48 -10.45 31.30
C THR A 188 -18.74 -9.47 30.14
N ARG A 189 -20.00 -9.32 29.70
CA ARG A 189 -20.34 -8.36 28.65
C ARG A 189 -20.05 -6.91 29.07
N LEU A 190 -20.37 -6.55 30.32
CA LEU A 190 -20.12 -5.19 30.83
C LEU A 190 -18.62 -4.89 30.98
N THR A 191 -17.81 -5.85 31.45
CA THR A 191 -16.35 -5.68 31.54
C THR A 191 -15.71 -5.55 30.16
N ALA A 192 -16.24 -6.29 29.17
CA ALA A 192 -15.79 -6.17 27.79
C ALA A 192 -16.10 -4.78 27.23
N ILE A 193 -17.30 -4.24 27.43
CA ILE A 193 -17.65 -2.88 26.99
C ILE A 193 -16.71 -1.82 27.59
N GLU A 194 -16.41 -1.90 28.89
CA GLU A 194 -15.51 -0.94 29.54
C GLU A 194 -14.08 -1.04 28.99
N SER A 195 -13.60 -2.25 28.72
CA SER A 195 -12.27 -2.49 28.14
C SER A 195 -12.16 -1.98 26.69
N LEU A 196 -13.26 -2.02 25.94
CA LEU A 196 -13.32 -1.60 24.54
C LEU A 196 -13.45 -0.08 24.35
N LYS A 197 -13.75 0.67 25.42
CA LYS A 197 -13.96 2.12 25.39
C LYS A 197 -12.77 2.93 24.85
N SER A 198 -11.55 2.44 25.02
CA SER A 198 -10.33 3.09 24.53
C SER A 198 -9.89 2.59 23.15
N SER A 199 -10.62 1.65 22.55
CA SER A 199 -10.26 1.08 21.26
C SER A 199 -10.81 1.92 20.11
N LEU A 200 -9.90 2.36 19.23
CA LEU A 200 -10.25 3.11 18.01
C LEU A 200 -10.55 2.19 16.81
N ASN A 201 -10.66 0.88 17.05
CA ASN A 201 -10.93 -0.08 15.98
C ASN A 201 -12.38 0.07 15.45
N PRO A 202 -12.60 0.24 14.14
CA PRO A 202 -13.94 0.37 13.55
C PRO A 202 -14.90 -0.78 13.88
N ALA A 203 -14.39 -2.00 14.01
CA ALA A 203 -15.20 -3.17 14.36
C ALA A 203 -15.85 -3.02 15.75
N VAL A 204 -15.15 -2.39 16.70
CA VAL A 204 -15.65 -2.11 18.05
C VAL A 204 -16.84 -1.17 18.00
N ARG A 205 -16.71 -0.05 17.29
CA ARG A 205 -17.80 0.90 17.09
C ARG A 205 -19.01 0.23 16.44
N ASN A 206 -18.79 -0.56 15.39
CA ASN A 206 -19.86 -1.28 14.70
C ASN A 206 -20.59 -2.23 15.64
N ARG A 207 -19.85 -2.98 16.47
CA ARG A 207 -20.43 -3.94 17.42
C ARG A 207 -21.20 -3.25 18.55
N LEU A 208 -20.63 -2.21 19.14
CA LEU A 208 -21.32 -1.41 20.17
C LEU A 208 -22.58 -0.73 19.62
N THR A 209 -22.53 -0.24 18.38
CA THR A 209 -23.69 0.34 17.69
C THR A 209 -24.77 -0.71 17.47
N ALA A 210 -24.40 -1.93 17.05
CA ALA A 210 -25.33 -3.04 16.92
C ALA A 210 -26.02 -3.38 18.26
N LEU A 211 -25.29 -3.32 19.39
CA LEU A 211 -25.86 -3.53 20.73
C LEU A 211 -26.90 -2.44 21.11
N LEU A 212 -26.73 -1.20 20.66
CA LEU A 212 -27.72 -0.13 20.89
C LEU A 212 -29.02 -0.34 20.10
N HIS A 213 -28.93 -0.99 18.93
CA HIS A 213 -30.07 -1.25 18.05
C HIS A 213 -30.75 -2.60 18.35
N ALA A 214 -30.00 -3.57 18.89
CA ALA A 214 -30.56 -4.82 19.37
C ALA A 214 -31.54 -4.51 20.50
N GLN A 215 -32.84 -4.66 20.23
CA GLN A 215 -33.89 -4.55 21.25
C GLN A 215 -33.66 -5.64 22.31
N ALA A 216 -32.97 -5.32 23.41
CA ALA A 216 -32.85 -6.19 24.57
C ALA A 216 -32.96 -5.41 25.89
N GLN A 217 -33.69 -6.01 26.82
CA GLN A 217 -34.26 -5.48 28.06
C GLN A 217 -33.30 -4.92 29.13
N ASP A 218 -31.99 -4.82 28.86
CA ASP A 218 -30.99 -4.45 29.86
C ASP A 218 -30.55 -2.99 29.73
N ARG A 219 -31.19 -2.13 30.54
CA ARG A 219 -30.90 -0.69 30.62
C ARG A 219 -29.43 -0.41 30.98
N GLN A 220 -28.79 -1.30 31.75
CA GLN A 220 -27.39 -1.13 32.17
C GLN A 220 -26.45 -1.33 30.98
N MET A 221 -26.69 -2.36 30.16
CA MET A 221 -25.91 -2.65 28.96
C MET A 221 -25.99 -1.53 27.92
N HIS A 222 -27.21 -1.04 27.69
CA HIS A 222 -27.45 0.07 26.75
C HIS A 222 -26.69 1.34 27.18
N THR A 223 -26.76 1.67 28.48
CA THR A 223 -26.05 2.82 29.05
C THR A 223 -24.52 2.65 28.95
N ALA A 224 -24.00 1.45 29.21
CA ALA A 224 -22.57 1.17 29.10
C ALA A 224 -22.07 1.30 27.65
N ALA A 225 -22.79 0.69 26.70
CA ALA A 225 -22.46 0.78 25.28
C ALA A 225 -22.52 2.22 24.76
N GLN A 226 -23.52 3.00 25.17
CA GLN A 226 -23.64 4.41 24.80
C GLN A 226 -22.46 5.24 25.34
N ARG A 227 -22.07 5.05 26.60
CA ARG A 227 -20.90 5.73 27.18
C ARG A 227 -19.60 5.35 26.48
N ALA A 228 -19.43 4.07 26.15
CA ALA A 228 -18.25 3.60 25.43
C ALA A 228 -18.18 4.22 24.02
N LEU A 229 -19.29 4.23 23.28
CA LEU A 229 -19.36 4.87 21.97
C LEU A 229 -19.06 6.37 22.01
N SER A 230 -19.65 7.12 22.93
CA SER A 230 -19.39 8.55 23.04
C SER A 230 -17.92 8.85 23.39
N ALA A 231 -17.26 7.99 24.17
CA ALA A 231 -15.83 8.13 24.45
C ALA A 231 -14.97 7.87 23.20
N ILE A 232 -15.28 6.83 22.44
CA ILE A 232 -14.60 6.51 21.17
C ILE A 232 -14.79 7.66 20.17
N GLU A 233 -16.02 8.14 20.01
CA GLU A 233 -16.34 9.26 19.11
C GLU A 233 -15.57 10.53 19.50
N PHE A 234 -15.50 10.83 20.80
CA PHE A 234 -14.71 11.96 21.29
C PHE A 234 -13.22 11.82 20.96
N GLN A 235 -12.63 10.64 21.17
CA GLN A 235 -11.23 10.39 20.83
C GLN A 235 -10.97 10.54 19.32
N LEU A 236 -11.85 9.99 18.47
CA LEU A 236 -11.75 10.12 17.01
C LEU A 236 -11.86 11.59 16.56
N GLN A 237 -12.74 12.37 17.18
CA GLN A 237 -12.87 13.80 16.89
C GLN A 237 -11.61 14.58 17.27
N ILE A 238 -11.01 14.28 18.42
CA ILE A 238 -9.75 14.92 18.84
C ILE A 238 -8.62 14.57 17.89
N HIS A 239 -8.50 13.30 17.48
CA HIS A 239 -7.50 12.88 16.50
C HIS A 239 -7.69 13.60 15.15
N GLY A 240 -8.92 13.64 14.63
CA GLY A 240 -9.23 14.34 13.39
C GLY A 240 -8.99 15.85 13.47
N LEU A 241 -9.23 16.47 14.63
CA LEU A 241 -8.91 17.88 14.87
C LEU A 241 -7.41 18.13 14.79
N ILE A 242 -6.59 17.28 15.42
CA ILE A 242 -5.12 17.38 15.38
C ILE A 242 -4.62 17.27 13.94
N GLU A 243 -5.11 16.28 13.19
CA GLU A 243 -4.77 16.11 11.77
C GLU A 243 -5.16 17.33 10.94
N THR A 244 -6.36 17.87 11.15
CA THR A 244 -6.86 19.05 10.43
C THR A 244 -6.02 20.29 10.73
N ILE A 245 -5.66 20.51 12.00
CA ILE A 245 -4.78 21.62 12.39
C ILE A 245 -3.40 21.45 11.78
N PHE A 246 -2.83 20.24 11.81
CA PHE A 246 -1.54 19.95 11.20
C PHE A 246 -1.55 20.21 9.69
N PHE A 247 -2.57 19.73 8.99
CA PHE A 247 -2.73 19.95 7.55
C PHE A 247 -2.93 21.45 7.23
N GLY A 248 -3.77 22.14 8.01
CA GLY A 248 -3.99 23.58 7.88
C GLY A 248 -2.73 24.41 8.12
N LEU A 249 -1.93 24.06 9.14
CA LEU A 249 -0.65 24.71 9.41
C LEU A 249 0.38 24.41 8.32
N SER A 250 0.45 23.18 7.83
CA SER A 250 1.35 22.78 6.75
C SER A 250 1.04 23.55 5.46
N LEU A 251 -0.21 23.50 5.00
CA LEU A 251 -0.66 24.21 3.80
C LEU A 251 -0.53 25.74 3.98
N GLY A 252 -0.92 26.27 5.14
CA GLY A 252 -0.78 27.67 5.48
C GLY A 252 0.67 28.14 5.46
N SER A 253 1.60 27.34 5.96
CA SER A 253 3.04 27.67 5.93
C SER A 253 3.58 27.76 4.50
N VAL A 254 3.16 26.85 3.62
CA VAL A 254 3.52 26.89 2.19
C VAL A 254 2.97 28.16 1.53
N LEU A 255 1.71 28.51 1.79
CA LEU A 255 1.08 29.72 1.26
C LEU A 255 1.76 31.00 1.77
N VAL A 256 2.10 31.04 3.06
CA VAL A 256 2.84 32.17 3.66
C VAL A 256 4.23 32.29 3.04
N LEU A 257 4.95 31.19 2.87
CA LEU A 257 6.27 31.20 2.22
C LEU A 257 6.18 31.71 0.77
N ALA A 258 5.18 31.25 0.01
CA ALA A 258 4.93 31.71 -1.35
C ALA A 258 4.57 33.21 -1.40
N ALA A 259 3.72 33.68 -0.46
CA ALA A 259 3.32 35.07 -0.34
C ALA A 259 4.49 35.97 0.07
N ILE A 260 5.38 35.52 0.97
CA ILE A 260 6.61 36.23 1.33
C ILE A 260 7.52 36.36 0.10
N GLY A 261 7.69 35.29 -0.68
CA GLY A 261 8.45 35.35 -1.94
C GLY A 261 7.89 36.39 -2.92
N LEU A 262 6.56 36.44 -3.05
CA LEU A 262 5.87 37.45 -3.86
C LEU A 262 6.08 38.88 -3.30
N ALA A 263 5.96 39.06 -1.98
CA ALA A 263 6.15 40.34 -1.33
C ALA A 263 7.57 40.89 -1.51
N ILE A 264 8.59 40.02 -1.42
CA ILE A 264 10.00 40.40 -1.62
C ILE A 264 10.23 40.82 -3.08
N THR A 265 9.74 40.05 -4.05
CA THR A 265 9.93 40.37 -5.48
C THR A 265 9.22 41.67 -5.88
N PHE A 266 8.01 41.90 -5.40
CA PHE A 266 7.32 43.19 -5.60
C PHE A 266 7.99 44.35 -4.88
N GLY A 267 8.46 44.14 -3.65
CA GLY A 267 9.10 45.18 -2.85
C GLY A 267 10.39 45.72 -3.49
N VAL A 268 11.15 44.87 -4.18
CA VAL A 268 12.40 45.26 -4.84
C VAL A 268 12.15 45.87 -6.23
N MET A 269 11.20 45.33 -7.00
CA MET A 269 10.99 45.76 -8.40
C MET A 269 9.96 46.89 -8.55
N GLY A 270 9.03 47.07 -7.61
CA GLY A 270 7.96 48.07 -7.69
C GLY A 270 6.89 47.79 -8.76
N VAL A 271 6.85 46.56 -9.30
CA VAL A 271 5.90 46.15 -10.36
C VAL A 271 5.29 44.78 -10.04
N ILE A 272 4.03 44.58 -10.43
CA ILE A 272 3.30 43.31 -10.24
C ILE A 272 3.73 42.31 -11.32
N ASN A 273 4.60 41.36 -10.95
CA ASN A 273 4.93 40.15 -11.71
C ASN A 273 3.85 39.05 -11.56
N MET A 274 3.12 38.77 -12.64
CA MET A 274 2.13 37.67 -12.68
C MET A 274 2.74 36.27 -12.90
N ALA A 275 3.97 36.17 -13.40
CA ALA A 275 4.63 34.89 -13.70
C ALA A 275 5.17 34.15 -12.46
N HIS A 276 4.95 34.69 -11.25
CA HIS A 276 5.44 34.09 -10.00
C HIS A 276 4.90 32.67 -9.77
N GLY A 277 3.65 32.42 -10.17
CA GLY A 277 3.03 31.09 -10.09
C GLY A 277 3.77 30.04 -10.93
N GLU A 278 4.23 30.42 -12.13
CA GLU A 278 4.99 29.54 -13.01
C GLU A 278 6.39 29.22 -12.46
N LEU A 279 7.04 30.18 -11.79
CA LEU A 279 8.32 29.94 -11.11
C LEU A 279 8.18 28.95 -9.95
N ILE A 280 7.09 29.04 -9.17
CA ILE A 280 6.76 28.05 -8.13
C ILE A 280 6.56 26.67 -8.75
N MET A 281 5.82 26.59 -9.87
CA MET A 281 5.59 25.34 -10.59
C MET A 281 6.89 24.72 -11.12
N LEU A 282 7.80 25.51 -11.68
CA LEU A 282 9.11 25.03 -12.16
C LEU A 282 9.95 24.44 -11.02
N GLY A 283 9.92 25.05 -9.83
CA GLY A 283 10.57 24.49 -8.63
C GLY A 283 9.97 23.14 -8.21
N ALA A 284 8.63 23.03 -8.22
CA ALA A 284 7.93 21.77 -7.92
C ALA A 284 8.27 20.68 -8.96
N TYR A 285 8.28 21.03 -10.24
CA TYR A 285 8.62 20.10 -11.32
C TYR A 285 10.08 19.63 -11.24
N THR A 286 11.01 20.53 -10.89
CA THR A 286 12.42 20.17 -10.68
C THR A 286 12.56 19.13 -9.57
N THR A 287 11.84 19.31 -8.47
CA THR A 287 11.80 18.32 -7.36
C THR A 287 11.28 16.97 -7.83
N TYR A 288 10.17 16.96 -8.58
CA TYR A 288 9.59 15.74 -9.13
C TYR A 288 10.56 14.99 -10.06
N VAL A 289 11.22 15.70 -10.99
CA VAL A 289 12.20 15.10 -11.92
C VAL A 289 13.37 14.48 -11.17
N ILE A 290 13.90 15.16 -10.14
CA ILE A 290 15.02 14.62 -9.34
C ILE A 290 14.62 13.36 -8.59
N GLN A 291 13.38 13.30 -8.09
CA GLN A 291 12.86 12.11 -7.43
C GLN A 291 12.74 10.93 -8.41
N GLN A 292 12.34 11.16 -9.66
CA GLN A 292 12.29 10.14 -10.71
C GLN A 292 13.69 9.65 -11.13
N LEU A 293 14.69 10.53 -11.10
CA LEU A 293 16.08 10.18 -11.42
C LEU A 293 16.76 9.39 -10.27
N MET A 294 16.24 9.45 -9.05
CA MET A 294 16.80 8.81 -7.86
C MET A 294 15.78 7.94 -7.10
N PRO A 295 15.15 6.93 -7.75
CA PRO A 295 14.07 6.16 -7.13
C PRO A 295 14.53 5.32 -5.93
N ALA A 296 15.80 4.89 -5.92
CA ALA A 296 16.38 4.09 -4.83
C ALA A 296 16.79 4.92 -3.60
N HIS A 297 16.79 6.26 -3.68
CA HIS A 297 17.36 7.13 -2.65
C HIS A 297 16.44 8.34 -2.33
N LEU A 298 15.19 8.05 -1.96
CA LEU A 298 14.16 9.05 -1.60
C LEU A 298 14.62 10.13 -0.60
N ASN A 299 15.43 9.75 0.40
CA ASN A 299 15.92 10.72 1.38
C ASN A 299 16.98 11.64 0.78
N LEU A 300 17.85 11.11 -0.08
CA LEU A 300 18.94 11.86 -0.71
C LEU A 300 18.41 12.77 -1.82
N SER A 301 17.37 12.35 -2.55
CA SER A 301 16.76 13.13 -3.61
C SER A 301 16.22 14.47 -3.10
N LEU A 302 15.69 14.54 -1.88
CA LEU A 302 15.21 15.79 -1.30
C LEU A 302 16.34 16.81 -1.06
N PHE A 303 17.48 16.36 -0.53
CA PHE A 303 18.63 17.22 -0.30
C PHE A 303 19.24 17.77 -1.60
N VAL A 304 19.15 17.00 -2.70
CA VAL A 304 19.59 17.43 -4.04
C VAL A 304 18.54 18.33 -4.70
N ALA A 305 17.25 18.04 -4.50
CA ALA A 305 16.14 18.76 -5.10
C ALA A 305 16.08 20.22 -4.65
N ILE A 306 16.33 20.51 -3.37
CA ILE A 306 16.26 21.88 -2.85
C ILE A 306 17.26 22.81 -3.58
N PRO A 307 18.59 22.57 -3.58
CA PRO A 307 19.53 23.40 -4.33
C PRO A 307 19.23 23.47 -5.83
N ALA A 308 18.83 22.34 -6.44
CA ALA A 308 18.54 22.30 -7.86
C ALA A 308 17.32 23.15 -8.23
N ALA A 309 16.24 23.10 -7.44
CA ALA A 309 15.06 23.93 -7.64
C ALA A 309 15.40 25.42 -7.54
N PHE A 310 16.24 25.82 -6.57
CA PHE A 310 16.75 27.20 -6.48
C PHE A 310 17.58 27.61 -7.71
N LEU A 311 18.47 26.73 -8.17
CA LEU A 311 19.30 27.00 -9.36
C LEU A 311 18.45 27.13 -10.62
N VAL A 312 17.52 26.20 -10.86
CA VAL A 312 16.63 26.23 -12.03
C VAL A 312 15.74 27.47 -11.99
N ALA A 313 15.05 27.73 -10.88
CA ALA A 313 14.20 28.91 -10.74
C ALA A 313 15.00 30.22 -10.88
N GLY A 314 16.21 30.28 -10.31
CA GLY A 314 17.10 31.44 -10.43
C GLY A 314 17.58 31.68 -11.86
N LEU A 315 18.00 30.63 -12.57
CA LEU A 315 18.42 30.73 -13.98
C LEU A 315 17.27 31.20 -14.87
N VAL A 316 16.07 30.65 -14.69
CA VAL A 316 14.88 31.08 -15.42
C VAL A 316 14.52 32.53 -15.07
N GLY A 317 14.59 32.91 -13.79
CA GLY A 317 14.38 34.29 -13.35
C GLY A 317 15.35 35.28 -14.03
N ILE A 318 16.64 34.96 -14.07
CA ILE A 318 17.66 35.78 -14.76
C ILE A 318 17.37 35.88 -16.27
N ALA A 319 16.96 34.77 -16.89
CA ALA A 319 16.60 34.75 -18.30
C ALA A 319 15.40 35.67 -18.59
N ILE A 320 14.36 35.64 -17.75
CA ILE A 320 13.19 36.52 -17.86
C ILE A 320 13.59 37.98 -17.64
N GLU A 321 14.41 38.25 -16.62
CA GLU A 321 14.87 39.61 -16.31
C GLU A 321 15.62 40.24 -17.48
N ARG A 322 16.60 39.50 -18.03
CA ARG A 322 17.42 39.99 -19.15
C ARG A 322 16.66 40.12 -20.46
N SER A 323 15.72 39.22 -20.73
CA SER A 323 15.04 39.14 -22.02
C SER A 323 13.82 40.05 -22.12
N ILE A 324 13.09 40.20 -21.01
CA ILE A 324 11.78 40.87 -21.00
C ILE A 324 11.85 42.10 -20.08
N ILE A 325 12.06 41.90 -18.77
CA ILE A 325 11.87 42.97 -17.77
C ILE A 325 12.81 44.16 -18.01
N ARG A 326 14.08 43.91 -18.35
CA ARG A 326 15.07 44.97 -18.62
C ARG A 326 14.63 45.95 -19.71
N PHE A 327 13.86 45.51 -20.70
CA PHE A 327 13.41 46.35 -21.81
C PHE A 327 12.14 47.18 -21.48
N LEU A 328 11.44 46.85 -20.39
CA LEU A 328 10.17 47.47 -19.99
C LEU A 328 10.27 48.36 -18.74
N TYR A 329 11.47 48.63 -18.22
CA TYR A 329 11.67 49.54 -17.09
C TYR A 329 11.09 50.94 -17.37
N GLY A 330 10.31 51.46 -16.42
CA GLY A 330 9.68 52.79 -16.49
C GLY A 330 8.25 52.82 -17.05
N ARG A 331 7.67 51.67 -17.43
CA ARG A 331 6.30 51.56 -17.96
C ARG A 331 5.47 50.49 -17.23
N PRO A 332 4.90 50.80 -16.05
CA PRO A 332 4.28 49.82 -15.16
C PRO A 332 3.16 48.98 -15.79
N LEU A 333 2.36 49.57 -16.67
CA LEU A 333 1.26 48.89 -17.36
C LEU A 333 1.75 47.85 -18.39
N GLU A 334 2.89 48.09 -19.03
CA GLU A 334 3.43 47.21 -20.07
C GLU A 334 4.12 45.97 -19.45
N THR A 335 4.79 46.13 -18.31
CA THR A 335 5.35 45.02 -17.53
C THR A 335 4.27 44.07 -17.01
N LEU A 336 3.12 44.63 -16.62
CA LEU A 336 1.95 43.86 -16.20
C LEU A 336 1.40 43.01 -17.36
N LEU A 337 1.31 43.59 -18.56
CA LEU A 337 0.87 42.88 -19.77
C LEU A 337 1.87 41.78 -20.19
N ALA A 338 3.17 42.06 -20.09
CA ALA A 338 4.24 41.13 -20.47
C ALA A 338 4.31 39.91 -19.54
N THR A 339 4.21 40.10 -18.22
CA THR A 339 4.22 38.99 -17.26
C THR A 339 2.93 38.16 -17.31
N PHE A 340 1.80 38.78 -17.69
CA PHE A 340 0.56 38.06 -17.98
C PHE A 340 0.65 37.20 -19.25
N GLY A 341 1.40 37.64 -20.27
CA GLY A 341 1.65 36.85 -21.48
C GLY A 341 2.53 35.62 -21.23
N ILE A 342 3.45 35.70 -20.26
CA ILE A 342 4.28 34.57 -19.82
C ILE A 342 3.42 33.53 -19.10
N ASP A 343 2.60 33.97 -18.12
CA ASP A 343 1.64 33.13 -17.38
C ASP A 343 0.61 32.41 -18.28
N ARG A 344 0.39 32.94 -19.49
CA ARG A 344 -0.55 32.40 -20.49
C ARG A 344 0.14 31.84 -21.74
N SER A 345 1.41 31.48 -21.64
CA SER A 345 2.08 30.63 -22.64
C SER A 345 1.20 29.40 -22.93
N PRO A 346 0.97 29.04 -24.20
CA PRO A 346 -0.07 28.10 -24.58
C PRO A 346 0.14 26.75 -23.89
N ARG A 347 -0.78 26.41 -22.96
CA ARG A 347 -0.91 25.06 -22.43
C ARG A 347 -1.11 24.12 -23.63
N PRO A 348 -0.25 23.12 -23.86
CA PRO A 348 -0.53 22.13 -24.87
C PRO A 348 -1.85 21.46 -24.48
N LEU A 349 -2.86 21.62 -25.33
CA LEU A 349 -4.08 20.81 -25.29
C LEU A 349 -3.64 19.38 -25.59
N GLY A 350 -3.54 18.56 -24.55
CA GLY A 350 -3.26 17.13 -24.60
C GLY A 350 -4.24 16.41 -23.71
#